data_AF-A0A818BSA0-F1
#
_entry.id   AF-A0A818BSA0-F1
#
_cell.length_a   1.000
_cell.length_b   1.000
_cell.length_c   1.000
_cell.angle_alpha   90.00
_cell.angle_beta   90.00
_cell.angle_gamma   90.00
#
_symmetry.space_group_name_H-M   'P 1'
#
loop_
_entity.id
_entity.type
_entity.pdbx_description
1 polymer ?
#
loop_
_entity_poly.entity_id
_entity_poly.type
_entity_poly.pdbx_seq_one_letter_code
_entity_poly.pdbx_strand_id
1 'polypeptide(L)'
;MGGNALKNVVTRRYARNEYYILKERILNKLQGRIDQFDVPREFPCKESFGDIDVLMVCQSSMNIRNLIEELFNPNEIVMNGDVYSFDFEQFQVDFILVPEEQFDNATVYLSYSDLGGLIGNICHKIGLKYGMQGLWMNVHTQEFDPTTTSTKLILSRNVKEIFDFLGYNYEQYMKGFDSENDFFQWIIDGKYFRCVYFDDQQLNHAHRQRTSKRPIYIKFRAYLNQLSKSETNESSQDHNEFIRKIRQQALIYFKKEEDYHQGLCQREEKRQLKDKYNGRYFCDIDDGKHMVRVHMKNFEKRFGKTDEEFHQWIVDTDHDTIKLEIEKYKNEIKHSQSS
;
A
#
# COMPACT_ATOMS: atom_id res chain seq x y z
N MET A 1 15.15 0.90 4.36
CA MET A 1 16.18 1.58 3.54
C MET A 1 15.91 3.06 3.69
N GLY A 2 16.21 3.59 4.87
CA GLY A 2 16.23 5.03 5.13
C GLY A 2 17.69 5.50 5.31
N GLY A 3 17.87 6.73 5.77
CA GLY A 3 19.19 7.33 6.01
C GLY A 3 19.79 8.14 4.85
N ASN A 4 19.05 8.41 3.77
CA ASN A 4 19.50 9.25 2.64
C ASN A 4 18.49 10.36 2.28
N ALA A 5 17.54 10.64 3.18
CA ALA A 5 16.52 11.66 2.91
C ALA A 5 17.13 13.07 2.94
N LEU A 6 18.07 13.27 3.85
CA LEU A 6 18.77 14.53 4.09
C LEU A 6 20.01 14.62 3.19
N LYS A 7 20.20 15.77 2.55
CA LYS A 7 21.27 16.00 1.56
C LYS A 7 22.18 17.15 1.91
N ASN A 8 21.72 18.06 2.76
CA ASN A 8 22.41 19.31 3.10
C ASN A 8 22.98 19.30 4.51
N VAL A 9 22.84 18.20 5.25
CA VAL A 9 23.39 18.01 6.59
C VAL A 9 24.13 16.68 6.71
N VAL A 10 25.14 16.64 7.57
CA VAL A 10 25.91 15.43 7.86
C VAL A 10 25.18 14.61 8.92
N THR A 11 24.77 13.40 8.55
CA THR A 11 24.32 12.37 9.49
C THR A 11 25.35 11.25 9.61
N ARG A 12 25.33 10.54 10.73
CA ARG A 12 26.18 9.38 11.00
C ARG A 12 25.34 8.20 11.49
N ARG A 13 25.91 7.01 11.38
CA ARG A 13 25.36 5.83 12.05
C ARG A 13 25.70 5.87 13.55
N TYR A 14 24.73 5.50 14.36
CA TYR A 14 24.86 5.38 15.81
C TYR A 14 25.14 3.93 16.18
N ALA A 15 26.08 3.69 17.10
CA ALA A 15 26.23 2.39 17.73
C ALA A 15 25.00 2.09 18.59
N ARG A 16 24.73 0.80 18.83
CA ARG A 16 23.51 0.37 19.52
C ARG A 16 23.24 1.06 20.86
N ASN A 17 24.25 1.18 21.72
CA ASN A 17 24.11 1.85 23.01
C ASN A 17 23.79 3.34 22.86
N GLU A 18 24.47 4.04 21.94
CA GLU A 18 24.17 5.44 21.63
C GLU A 18 22.75 5.60 21.08
N TYR A 19 22.34 4.68 20.20
CA TYR A 19 21.03 4.69 19.56
C TYR A 19 19.90 4.61 20.58
N TYR A 20 19.95 3.68 21.55
CA TYR A 20 18.88 3.58 22.55
C TYR A 20 18.80 4.81 23.46
N ILE A 21 19.94 5.43 23.78
CA ILE A 21 19.95 6.70 24.53
C ILE A 21 19.28 7.80 23.69
N LEU A 22 19.62 7.92 22.41
CA LEU A 22 19.03 8.92 21.53
C LEU A 22 17.54 8.66 21.27
N LYS A 23 17.15 7.41 21.07
CA LYS A 23 15.75 6.96 20.92
C LYS A 23 14.91 7.41 22.11
N GLU A 24 15.31 7.09 23.34
CA GLU A 24 14.60 7.53 24.54
C GLU A 24 14.47 9.05 24.61
N ARG A 25 15.52 9.79 24.25
CA ARG A 25 15.46 11.26 24.20
C ARG A 25 14.49 11.79 23.16
N ILE A 26 14.43 11.18 21.98
CA ILE A 26 13.48 11.55 20.93
C ILE A 26 12.04 11.28 21.41
N LEU A 27 11.78 10.10 21.97
CA LEU A 27 10.45 9.72 22.44
C LEU A 27 10.00 10.61 23.62
N ASN A 28 10.89 10.92 24.56
CA ASN A 28 10.59 11.83 25.67
C ASN A 28 10.24 13.25 25.21
N LYS A 29 10.78 13.73 24.08
CA LYS A 29 10.39 15.03 23.51
C LYS A 29 8.97 15.02 22.92
N LEU A 30 8.48 13.86 22.49
CA LEU A 30 7.14 13.69 21.92
C LEU A 30 6.07 13.49 23.00
N GLN A 31 6.45 12.98 24.17
CA GLN A 31 5.53 12.79 25.30
C GLN A 31 4.80 14.10 25.65
N GLY A 32 3.47 14.03 25.74
CA GLY A 32 2.61 15.18 26.03
C GLY A 32 2.40 16.16 24.86
N ARG A 33 2.97 15.87 23.68
CA ARG A 33 2.74 16.64 22.44
C ARG A 33 2.03 15.82 21.37
N ILE A 34 2.30 14.52 21.32
CA ILE A 34 1.64 13.55 20.45
C ILE A 34 1.00 12.46 21.32
N ASP A 35 -0.28 12.19 21.11
CA ASP A 35 -1.06 11.24 21.91
C ASP A 35 -0.68 9.78 21.60
N GLN A 36 -0.39 9.47 20.34
CA GLN A 36 -0.09 8.12 19.88
C GLN A 36 1.09 8.11 18.92
N PHE A 37 2.19 7.50 19.38
CA PHE A 37 3.39 7.27 18.58
C PHE A 37 4.07 5.98 19.04
N ASP A 38 4.79 5.33 18.11
CA ASP A 38 5.56 4.12 18.39
C ASP A 38 6.70 3.97 17.37
N VAL A 39 7.65 3.11 17.70
CA VAL A 39 8.82 2.80 16.86
C VAL A 39 8.76 1.32 16.49
N PRO A 40 8.87 0.97 15.19
CA PRO A 40 8.87 -0.42 14.76
C PRO A 40 9.94 -1.24 15.47
N ARG A 41 9.66 -2.52 15.71
CA ARG A 41 10.61 -3.41 16.40
C ARG A 41 11.88 -3.58 15.57
N GLU A 42 13.01 -3.61 16.25
CA GLU A 42 14.32 -3.79 15.65
C GLU A 42 14.85 -5.20 15.94
N PHE A 43 15.83 -5.67 15.15
CA PHE A 43 16.53 -6.89 15.49
C PHE A 43 17.42 -6.70 16.73
N PRO A 44 17.32 -7.59 17.74
CA PRO A 44 18.21 -7.55 18.89
C PRO A 44 19.68 -7.81 18.58
N CYS A 45 20.06 -8.18 17.35
CA CYS A 45 21.47 -8.33 16.95
C CYS A 45 22.00 -7.12 16.15
N LYS A 46 21.20 -6.07 15.95
CA LYS A 46 21.62 -4.89 15.16
C LYS A 46 22.62 -4.04 15.94
N GLU A 47 23.84 -3.94 15.41
CA GLU A 47 24.95 -3.24 16.06
C GLU A 47 24.96 -1.73 15.80
N SER A 48 24.40 -1.29 14.67
CA SER A 48 24.32 0.13 14.31
C SER A 48 23.05 0.53 13.55
N PHE A 49 22.66 1.78 13.73
CA PHE A 49 21.43 2.38 13.22
C PHE A 49 21.79 3.63 12.41
N GLY A 50 21.13 3.88 11.29
CA GLY A 50 21.34 5.10 10.49
C GLY A 50 20.23 6.13 10.64
N ASP A 51 19.09 5.66 11.13
CA ASP A 51 17.80 6.32 11.14
C ASP A 51 16.93 5.72 12.26
N ILE A 52 15.90 6.48 12.65
CA ILE A 52 14.77 5.99 13.45
C ILE A 52 13.47 6.39 12.75
N ASP A 53 12.63 5.41 12.49
CA ASP A 53 11.27 5.61 12.03
C ASP A 53 10.34 5.72 13.24
N VAL A 54 9.69 6.86 13.43
CA VAL A 54 8.67 7.08 14.47
C VAL A 54 7.32 7.21 13.78
N LEU A 55 6.45 6.21 13.97
CA LEU A 55 5.08 6.31 13.50
C LEU A 55 4.29 7.16 14.48
N MET A 56 3.41 8.00 13.96
CA MET A 56 2.56 8.85 14.79
C MET A 56 1.19 9.09 14.15
N VAL A 57 0.19 9.18 15.02
CA VAL A 57 -1.14 9.67 14.67
C VAL A 57 -1.18 11.14 15.01
N CYS A 58 -1.51 11.97 14.02
CA CYS A 58 -1.60 13.41 14.20
C CYS A 58 -2.96 13.91 13.73
N GLN A 59 -3.50 14.89 14.46
CA GLN A 59 -4.69 15.60 14.05
C GLN A 59 -4.42 16.40 12.75
N SER A 60 -5.39 16.47 11.85
CA SER A 60 -5.22 17.13 10.55
C SER A 60 -4.88 18.63 10.63
N SER A 61 -5.17 19.28 11.76
CA SER A 61 -4.85 20.69 12.01
C SER A 61 -3.42 20.92 12.52
N MET A 62 -2.70 19.87 12.93
CA MET A 62 -1.37 20.00 13.52
C MET A 62 -0.33 20.34 12.46
N ASN A 63 0.47 21.38 12.70
CA ASN A 63 1.61 21.71 11.86
C ASN A 63 2.84 20.93 12.33
N ILE A 64 3.12 19.80 11.67
CA ILE A 64 4.23 18.90 12.01
C ILE A 64 5.59 19.57 11.81
N ARG A 65 5.74 20.44 10.81
CA ARG A 65 7.00 21.19 10.63
C ARG A 65 7.29 22.07 11.84
N ASN A 66 6.31 22.84 12.31
CA ASN A 66 6.49 23.68 13.50
C ASN A 66 6.81 22.83 14.74
N LEU A 67 6.13 21.70 14.91
CA LEU A 67 6.42 20.76 16.01
C LEU A 67 7.88 20.28 15.97
N ILE A 68 8.38 19.90 14.79
CA ILE A 68 9.76 19.46 14.60
C ILE A 68 10.73 20.59 14.93
N GLU A 69 10.50 21.80 14.42
CA GLU A 69 11.32 22.98 14.66
C GLU A 69 11.38 23.33 16.16
N GLU A 70 10.25 23.31 16.86
CA GLU A 70 10.15 23.59 18.29
C GLU A 70 10.87 22.54 19.16
N LEU A 71 10.70 21.25 18.84
CA LEU A 71 11.19 20.17 19.70
C LEU A 71 12.64 19.78 19.44
N PHE A 72 13.09 19.85 18.19
CA PHE A 72 14.36 19.29 17.75
C PHE A 72 15.33 20.32 17.20
N ASN A 73 14.84 21.48 16.74
CA ASN A 73 15.65 22.53 16.11
C ASN A 73 16.65 21.97 15.07
N PRO A 74 16.15 21.26 14.03
CA PRO A 74 17.00 20.60 13.04
C PRO A 74 17.66 21.59 12.09
N ASN A 75 18.71 21.14 11.39
CA ASN A 75 19.35 21.91 10.33
C ASN A 75 18.63 21.74 8.98
N GLU A 76 18.01 20.58 8.74
CA GLU A 76 17.28 20.28 7.52
C GLU A 76 15.97 19.52 7.83
N ILE A 77 14.88 19.87 7.16
CA ILE A 77 13.60 19.13 7.18
C ILE A 77 13.14 18.89 5.75
N VAL A 78 13.00 17.62 5.37
CA VAL A 78 12.50 17.15 4.08
C VAL A 78 11.16 16.46 4.28
N MET A 79 10.17 16.79 3.45
CA MET A 79 8.86 16.13 3.45
C MET A 79 8.67 15.34 2.15
N ASN A 80 8.26 14.08 2.27
CA ASN A 80 7.93 13.22 1.14
C ASN A 80 6.63 12.45 1.43
N GLY A 81 5.52 12.97 0.90
CA GLY A 81 4.19 12.46 1.25
C GLY A 81 3.93 12.63 2.74
N ASP A 82 3.60 11.54 3.41
CA ASP A 82 3.29 11.50 4.85
C ASP A 82 4.52 11.30 5.74
N VAL A 83 5.73 11.44 5.18
CA VAL A 83 7.00 11.28 5.91
C VAL A 83 7.74 12.60 6.03
N TYR A 84 8.13 12.96 7.25
CA TYR A 84 8.99 14.09 7.57
C TYR A 84 10.33 13.58 8.07
N SER A 85 11.39 13.81 7.28
CA SER A 85 12.76 13.45 7.61
C SER A 85 13.53 14.68 8.08
N PHE A 86 14.23 14.60 9.21
CA PHE A 86 15.04 15.70 9.73
C PHE A 86 16.25 15.18 10.53
N ASP A 87 17.25 16.04 10.75
CA ASP A 87 18.40 15.69 11.58
C ASP A 87 18.19 16.07 13.05
N PHE A 88 18.63 15.19 13.94
CA PHE A 88 18.76 15.48 15.36
C PHE A 88 20.06 14.86 15.87
N GLU A 89 20.99 15.69 16.34
CA GLU A 89 22.31 15.25 16.80
C GLU A 89 23.08 14.41 15.76
N GLN A 90 23.12 14.86 14.51
CA GLN A 90 23.75 14.13 13.40
C GLN A 90 23.13 12.74 13.16
N PHE A 91 21.87 12.52 13.55
CA PHE A 91 21.12 11.30 13.30
C PHE A 91 19.85 11.61 12.52
N GLN A 92 19.46 10.75 11.58
CA GLN A 92 18.21 10.93 10.85
C GLN A 92 17.01 10.46 11.69
N VAL A 93 16.00 11.31 11.81
CA VAL A 93 14.70 10.99 12.42
C VAL A 93 13.63 11.12 11.35
N ASP A 94 12.86 10.07 11.15
CA ASP A 94 11.78 10.00 10.19
C ASP A 94 10.45 9.90 10.94
N PHE A 95 9.64 10.95 10.89
CA PHE A 95 8.26 10.93 11.38
C PHE A 95 7.36 10.45 10.26
N ILE A 96 6.68 9.32 10.49
CA ILE A 96 5.76 8.69 9.54
C ILE A 96 4.35 8.91 10.04
N LEU A 97 3.62 9.80 9.39
CA LEU A 97 2.23 10.06 9.74
C LEU A 97 1.35 8.93 9.21
N VAL A 98 0.53 8.37 10.09
CA VAL A 98 -0.40 7.30 9.74
C VAL A 98 -1.78 7.57 10.31
N PRO A 99 -2.86 7.21 9.59
CA PRO A 99 -4.21 7.23 10.16
C PRO A 99 -4.31 6.31 11.38
N GLU A 100 -5.12 6.72 12.37
CA GLU A 100 -5.30 6.00 13.63
C GLU A 100 -5.68 4.54 13.40
N GLU A 101 -6.59 4.27 12.47
CA GLU A 101 -7.07 2.92 12.20
C GLU A 101 -6.00 2.01 11.57
N GLN A 102 -4.88 2.56 11.10
CA GLN A 102 -3.77 1.82 10.50
C GLN A 102 -2.56 1.71 11.42
N PHE A 103 -2.53 2.45 12.53
CA PHE A 103 -1.34 2.68 13.34
C PHE A 103 -0.66 1.38 13.79
N ASP A 104 -1.40 0.47 14.44
CA ASP A 104 -0.86 -0.78 14.95
C ASP A 104 -0.25 -1.64 13.83
N ASN A 105 -1.02 -1.82 12.75
CA ASN A 105 -0.59 -2.65 11.64
C ASN A 105 0.57 -2.01 10.87
N ALA A 106 0.60 -0.68 10.73
CA ALA A 106 1.71 0.03 10.11
C ALA A 106 3.02 -0.15 10.91
N THR A 107 2.93 -0.07 12.24
CA THR A 107 4.07 -0.30 13.15
C THR A 107 4.62 -1.72 13.01
N VAL A 108 3.72 -2.71 12.97
CA VAL A 108 4.10 -4.11 12.73
C VAL A 108 4.69 -4.28 11.33
N TYR A 109 4.05 -3.74 10.30
CA TYR A 109 4.49 -3.87 8.91
C TYR A 109 5.94 -3.36 8.71
N LEU A 110 6.33 -2.28 9.38
CA LEU A 110 7.68 -1.71 9.33
C LEU A 110 8.68 -2.37 10.29
N SER A 111 8.23 -3.26 11.17
CA SER A 111 9.10 -3.96 12.12
C SER A 111 10.09 -4.90 11.44
N TYR A 112 11.19 -5.19 12.12
CA TYR A 112 12.27 -6.08 11.68
C TYR A 112 12.79 -5.71 10.28
N SER A 113 12.78 -4.41 9.96
CA SER A 113 13.22 -3.78 8.71
C SER A 113 12.51 -4.21 7.41
N ASP A 114 11.94 -5.41 7.33
CA ASP A 114 11.24 -5.89 6.12
C ASP A 114 10.16 -6.96 6.40
N LEU A 115 9.66 -7.09 7.65
CA LEU A 115 8.59 -8.04 8.01
C LEU A 115 7.42 -7.94 7.02
N GLY A 116 6.89 -6.73 6.85
CA GLY A 116 5.77 -6.47 5.97
C GLY A 116 6.06 -6.78 4.50
N GLY A 117 7.31 -6.60 4.07
CA GLY A 117 7.74 -6.94 2.71
C GLY A 117 7.73 -8.45 2.44
N LEU A 118 8.22 -9.24 3.39
CA LEU A 118 8.24 -10.70 3.29
C LEU A 118 6.82 -11.30 3.32
N ILE A 119 6.01 -10.91 4.31
CA ILE A 119 4.61 -11.34 4.40
C ILE A 119 3.80 -10.84 3.18
N GLY A 120 4.06 -9.61 2.74
CA GLY A 120 3.44 -9.03 1.55
C GLY A 120 3.73 -9.81 0.27
N ASN A 121 4.95 -10.33 0.11
CA ASN A 121 5.30 -11.18 -1.03
C ASN A 121 4.50 -12.50 -1.02
N ILE A 122 4.38 -13.14 0.15
CA ILE A 122 3.58 -14.37 0.32
C ILE A 122 2.11 -14.09 0.03
N CYS A 123 1.54 -13.04 0.64
CA CYS A 123 0.15 -12.65 0.43
C CYS A 123 -0.17 -12.42 -1.05
N HIS A 124 0.71 -11.73 -1.78
CA HIS A 124 0.55 -11.47 -3.20
C HIS A 124 0.43 -12.77 -4.03
N LYS A 125 1.19 -13.80 -3.67
CA LYS A 125 1.18 -15.11 -4.36
C LYS A 125 -0.06 -15.95 -4.05
N ILE A 126 -0.81 -15.61 -3.00
CA ILE A 126 -2.07 -16.28 -2.64
C ILE A 126 -3.32 -15.42 -2.96
N GLY A 127 -3.16 -14.37 -3.76
CA GLY A 127 -4.24 -13.50 -4.20
C GLY A 127 -4.75 -12.49 -3.17
N LEU A 128 -3.99 -12.29 -2.09
CA LEU A 128 -4.22 -11.26 -1.08
C LEU A 128 -3.13 -10.19 -1.16
N LYS A 129 -3.23 -9.14 -0.36
CA LYS A 129 -2.22 -8.09 -0.25
C LYS A 129 -2.10 -7.65 1.19
N TYR A 130 -0.86 -7.44 1.63
CA TYR A 130 -0.55 -6.96 2.96
C TYR A 130 0.29 -5.68 2.83
N GLY A 131 -0.08 -4.66 3.60
CA GLY A 131 0.55 -3.33 3.59
C GLY A 131 0.34 -2.65 4.94
N MET A 132 0.79 -1.39 5.09
CA MET A 132 0.58 -0.60 6.32
C MET A 132 -0.91 -0.48 6.70
N GLN A 133 -1.81 -0.47 5.72
CA GLN A 133 -3.26 -0.39 5.90
C GLN A 133 -3.95 -1.71 6.32
N GLY A 134 -3.20 -2.80 6.53
CA GLY A 134 -3.74 -4.12 6.89
C GLY A 134 -3.71 -5.14 5.74
N LEU A 135 -4.47 -6.22 5.93
CA LEU A 135 -4.69 -7.27 4.94
C LEU A 135 -5.90 -6.90 4.07
N TRP A 136 -5.77 -7.04 2.76
CA TRP A 136 -6.80 -6.65 1.82
C TRP A 136 -6.72 -7.46 0.52
N MET A 137 -7.76 -7.37 -0.28
CA MET A 137 -7.81 -7.96 -1.60
C MET A 137 -8.51 -7.04 -2.59
N ASN A 138 -8.25 -7.29 -3.87
CA ASN A 138 -9.01 -6.65 -4.94
C ASN A 138 -10.27 -7.46 -5.21
N VAL A 139 -11.43 -6.82 -5.13
CA VAL A 139 -12.64 -7.35 -5.75
C VAL A 139 -12.45 -7.23 -7.27
N HIS A 140 -12.87 -8.17 -8.09
CA HIS A 140 -12.78 -8.11 -9.56
C HIS A 140 -14.14 -8.41 -10.17
N THR A 141 -14.53 -7.74 -11.26
CA THR A 141 -15.76 -8.05 -12.00
C THR A 141 -15.65 -9.41 -12.71
N GLN A 142 -14.45 -9.73 -13.19
CA GLN A 142 -14.09 -11.06 -13.67
C GLN A 142 -12.78 -11.47 -12.98
N GLU A 143 -12.79 -12.60 -12.30
CA GLU A 143 -11.61 -13.09 -11.59
C GLU A 143 -10.48 -13.40 -12.58
N PHE A 144 -9.26 -13.00 -12.21
CA PHE A 144 -8.02 -13.22 -12.98
C PHE A 144 -7.96 -12.52 -14.34
N ASP A 145 -8.90 -11.63 -14.68
CA ASP A 145 -8.79 -10.76 -15.84
C ASP A 145 -8.02 -9.48 -15.48
N PRO A 146 -6.79 -9.28 -16.01
CA PRO A 146 -5.96 -8.12 -15.70
C PRO A 146 -6.50 -6.81 -16.29
N THR A 147 -7.47 -6.87 -17.20
CA THR A 147 -8.11 -5.70 -17.82
C THR A 147 -9.27 -5.15 -16.99
N THR A 148 -9.70 -5.90 -15.97
CA THR A 148 -10.79 -5.47 -15.09
C THR A 148 -10.34 -4.40 -14.11
N THR A 149 -11.19 -3.39 -13.92
CA THR A 149 -11.05 -2.43 -12.83
C THR A 149 -11.11 -3.17 -11.49
N SER A 150 -10.42 -2.67 -10.46
CA SER A 150 -10.40 -3.23 -9.11
C SER A 150 -10.76 -2.17 -8.04
N THR A 151 -11.25 -2.62 -6.90
CA THR A 151 -11.70 -1.88 -5.71
C THR A 151 -11.10 -2.66 -4.57
N LYS A 152 -10.46 -1.93 -3.68
CA LYS A 152 -9.83 -2.46 -2.48
C LYS A 152 -10.92 -2.86 -1.48
N LEU A 153 -10.92 -4.11 -1.07
CA LEU A 153 -11.67 -4.59 0.09
C LEU A 153 -10.68 -4.84 1.23
N ILE A 154 -10.77 -4.06 2.30
CA ILE A 154 -10.00 -4.29 3.52
C ILE A 154 -10.61 -5.48 4.25
N LEU A 155 -9.80 -6.51 4.49
CA LEU A 155 -10.22 -7.72 5.20
C LEU A 155 -10.10 -7.50 6.71
N SER A 156 -8.93 -7.11 7.19
CA SER A 156 -8.72 -6.71 8.57
C SER A 156 -7.54 -5.74 8.70
N ARG A 157 -7.55 -4.97 9.78
CA ARG A 157 -6.42 -4.16 10.26
C ARG A 157 -5.89 -4.65 11.61
N ASN A 158 -6.56 -5.63 12.22
CA ASN A 158 -6.14 -6.22 13.48
C ASN A 158 -4.99 -7.19 13.22
N VAL A 159 -3.81 -6.86 13.73
CA VAL A 159 -2.58 -7.63 13.49
C VAL A 159 -2.73 -9.08 13.94
N LYS A 160 -3.33 -9.31 15.10
CA LYS A 160 -3.50 -10.65 15.65
C LYS A 160 -4.40 -11.49 14.75
N GLU A 161 -5.55 -10.97 14.33
CA GLU A 161 -6.46 -11.68 13.42
C GLU A 161 -5.79 -12.00 12.07
N ILE A 162 -5.01 -11.06 11.53
CA ILE A 162 -4.26 -11.25 10.29
C ILE A 162 -3.22 -12.36 10.47
N PHE A 163 -2.47 -12.35 11.57
CA PHE A 163 -1.44 -13.35 11.83
C PHE A 163 -2.08 -14.73 12.05
N ASP A 164 -3.15 -14.82 12.84
CA ASP A 164 -3.90 -16.05 13.06
C ASP A 164 -4.40 -16.65 11.72
N PHE A 165 -4.95 -15.83 10.82
CA PHE A 165 -5.39 -16.28 9.50
C PHE A 165 -4.24 -16.80 8.62
N LEU A 166 -3.11 -16.07 8.63
CA LEU A 166 -1.91 -16.42 7.86
C LEU A 166 -1.08 -17.54 8.50
N GLY A 167 -1.48 -18.02 9.69
CA GLY A 167 -0.79 -19.07 10.44
C GLY A 167 0.50 -18.62 11.11
N TYR A 168 0.64 -17.34 11.41
CA TYR A 168 1.77 -16.79 12.14
C TYR A 168 1.52 -16.79 13.64
N ASN A 169 2.52 -17.17 14.43
CA ASN A 169 2.44 -17.12 15.88
C ASN A 169 2.58 -15.68 16.39
N TYR A 170 1.45 -15.03 16.70
CA TYR A 170 1.40 -13.66 17.20
C TYR A 170 2.11 -13.49 18.56
N GLU A 171 2.01 -14.48 19.45
CA GLU A 171 2.68 -14.43 20.76
C GLU A 171 4.20 -14.44 20.60
N GLN A 172 4.72 -15.23 19.65
CA GLN A 172 6.15 -15.21 19.33
C GLN A 172 6.59 -13.85 18.79
N TYR A 173 5.79 -13.23 17.90
CA TYR A 173 6.07 -11.89 17.41
C TYR A 173 6.13 -10.86 18.56
N MET A 174 5.20 -10.94 19.52
CA MET A 174 5.15 -10.02 20.67
C MET A 174 6.37 -10.18 21.60
N LYS A 175 6.87 -11.41 21.78
CA LYS A 175 8.12 -11.70 22.49
C LYS A 175 9.36 -11.21 21.73
N GLY A 176 9.30 -11.24 20.40
CA GLY A 176 10.40 -10.88 19.50
C GLY A 176 11.24 -12.10 19.09
N PHE A 177 12.42 -11.83 18.53
CA PHE A 177 13.30 -12.84 17.96
C PHE A 177 14.74 -12.62 18.44
N ASP A 178 15.42 -13.68 18.87
CA ASP A 178 16.80 -13.58 19.36
C ASP A 178 17.79 -13.37 18.20
N SER A 179 17.50 -13.94 17.04
CA SER A 179 18.31 -13.82 15.83
C SER A 179 17.50 -13.59 14.55
N GLU A 180 18.19 -13.17 13.48
CA GLU A 180 17.60 -13.11 12.14
C GLU A 180 17.13 -14.50 11.66
N ASN A 181 17.80 -15.58 12.07
CA ASN A 181 17.41 -16.95 11.69
C ASN A 181 16.10 -17.37 12.36
N ASP A 182 15.87 -17.03 13.63
CA ASP A 182 14.61 -17.32 14.32
C ASP A 182 13.45 -16.57 13.67
N PHE A 183 13.71 -15.32 13.27
CA PHE A 183 12.77 -14.53 12.47
C PHE A 183 12.48 -15.18 11.11
N PHE A 184 13.51 -15.65 10.40
CA PHE A 184 13.34 -16.33 9.12
C PHE A 184 12.56 -17.64 9.27
N GLN A 185 12.83 -18.42 10.31
CA GLN A 185 12.07 -19.63 10.61
C GLN A 185 10.60 -19.29 10.88
N TRP A 186 10.31 -18.25 11.65
CA TRP A 186 8.95 -17.79 11.91
C TRP A 186 8.21 -17.37 10.62
N ILE A 187 8.92 -16.78 9.63
CA ILE A 187 8.35 -16.49 8.30
C ILE A 187 8.00 -17.78 7.55
N ILE A 188 8.88 -18.79 7.62
CA ILE A 188 8.72 -20.10 6.97
C ILE A 188 7.56 -20.90 7.59
N ASP A 189 7.38 -20.80 8.90
CA ASP A 189 6.34 -21.52 9.64
C ASP A 189 4.91 -21.02 9.31
N GLY A 190 4.78 -19.89 8.61
CA GLY A 190 3.50 -19.37 8.16
C GLY A 190 2.77 -20.35 7.25
N LYS A 191 1.45 -20.50 7.46
CA LYS A 191 0.57 -21.48 6.78
C LYS A 191 0.68 -21.47 5.25
N TYR A 192 0.93 -20.30 4.66
CA TYR A 192 0.96 -20.11 3.21
C TYR A 192 2.37 -19.94 2.63
N PHE A 193 3.41 -20.12 3.44
CA PHE A 193 4.78 -20.03 2.94
C PHE A 193 5.07 -21.14 1.91
N ARG A 194 5.77 -20.76 0.84
CA ARG A 194 6.37 -21.68 -0.13
C ARG A 194 7.69 -21.11 -0.59
N CYS A 195 8.73 -21.95 -0.70
CA CYS A 195 10.07 -21.47 -1.08
C CYS A 195 10.07 -20.83 -2.47
N VAL A 196 9.31 -21.42 -3.41
CA VAL A 196 9.16 -20.92 -4.79
C VAL A 196 8.68 -19.46 -4.89
N TYR A 197 8.01 -18.91 -3.87
CA TYR A 197 7.55 -17.51 -3.87
C TYR A 197 8.68 -16.49 -3.82
N PHE A 198 9.88 -16.93 -3.47
CA PHE A 198 11.09 -16.10 -3.38
C PHE A 198 12.11 -16.41 -4.48
N ASP A 199 11.70 -17.15 -5.53
CA ASP A 199 12.53 -17.37 -6.71
C ASP A 199 12.61 -16.10 -7.58
N ASP A 200 13.83 -15.65 -7.81
CA ASP A 200 14.13 -14.49 -8.64
C ASP A 200 13.66 -14.68 -10.08
N GLN A 201 13.66 -15.90 -10.62
CA GLN A 201 13.23 -16.12 -12.01
C GLN A 201 11.75 -15.78 -12.21
N GLN A 202 10.94 -15.83 -11.14
CA GLN A 202 9.52 -15.51 -11.18
C GLN A 202 9.21 -14.03 -10.91
N LEU A 203 10.20 -13.22 -10.55
CA LEU A 203 10.00 -11.80 -10.25
C LEU A 203 10.02 -10.96 -11.53
N ASN A 204 9.02 -10.10 -11.69
CA ASN A 204 9.08 -9.06 -12.70
C ASN A 204 10.22 -8.06 -12.43
N HIS A 205 10.62 -7.30 -13.44
CA HIS A 205 11.77 -6.39 -13.36
C HIS A 205 11.64 -5.37 -12.22
N ALA A 206 10.47 -4.74 -12.05
CA ALA A 206 10.24 -3.76 -10.99
C ALA A 206 10.36 -4.37 -9.58
N HIS A 207 9.82 -5.57 -9.38
CA HIS A 207 9.94 -6.29 -8.12
C HIS A 207 11.41 -6.62 -7.84
N ARG A 208 12.13 -7.17 -8.83
CA ARG A 208 13.55 -7.51 -8.71
C ARG A 208 14.42 -6.31 -8.31
N GLN A 209 14.19 -5.15 -8.92
CA GLN A 209 14.92 -3.92 -8.58
C GLN A 209 14.65 -3.43 -7.15
N ARG A 210 13.44 -3.66 -6.64
CA ARG A 210 13.06 -3.26 -5.28
C ARG A 210 13.65 -4.21 -4.25
N THR A 211 13.58 -5.52 -4.48
CA THR A 211 14.06 -6.53 -3.53
C THR A 211 15.58 -6.60 -3.47
N SER A 212 16.29 -6.33 -4.58
CA SER A 212 17.77 -6.25 -4.60
C SER A 212 18.34 -5.13 -3.72
N LYS A 213 17.48 -4.22 -3.26
CA LYS A 213 17.82 -3.12 -2.37
C LYS A 213 17.41 -3.38 -0.92
N ARG A 214 16.86 -4.55 -0.57
CA ARG A 214 16.36 -4.85 0.77
C ARG A 214 17.26 -5.86 1.47
N PRO A 215 18.11 -5.45 2.43
CA PRO A 215 19.09 -6.34 3.05
C PRO A 215 18.47 -7.60 3.68
N ILE A 216 17.37 -7.45 4.41
CA ILE A 216 16.68 -8.57 5.05
C ILE A 216 16.10 -9.55 4.02
N TYR A 217 15.48 -9.06 2.93
CA TYR A 217 15.04 -9.91 1.84
C TYR A 217 16.19 -10.71 1.22
N ILE A 218 17.34 -10.06 0.98
CA ILE A 218 18.54 -10.72 0.41
C ILE A 218 19.04 -11.82 1.34
N LYS A 219 19.15 -11.53 2.64
CA LYS A 219 19.56 -12.51 3.66
C LYS A 219 18.58 -13.66 3.78
N PHE A 220 17.28 -13.39 3.79
CA PHE A 220 16.24 -14.42 3.83
C PHE A 220 16.34 -15.36 2.63
N ARG A 221 16.58 -14.83 1.43
CA ARG A 221 16.81 -15.68 0.25
C ARG A 221 18.07 -16.53 0.35
N ALA A 222 19.16 -15.96 0.84
CA ALA A 222 20.38 -16.72 1.08
C ALA A 222 20.13 -17.87 2.08
N TYR A 223 19.34 -17.62 3.12
CA TYR A 223 18.89 -18.62 4.09
C TYR A 223 18.05 -19.73 3.43
N LEU A 224 17.06 -19.39 2.59
CA LEU A 224 16.25 -20.37 1.86
C LEU A 224 17.08 -21.25 0.91
N ASN A 225 18.08 -20.67 0.23
CA ASN A 225 18.98 -21.42 -0.65
C ASN A 225 19.83 -22.46 0.09
N GLN A 226 20.09 -22.25 1.39
CA GLN A 226 20.78 -23.23 2.23
C GLN A 226 19.86 -24.37 2.67
N LEU A 227 18.56 -24.10 2.78
CA LEU A 227 17.55 -25.07 3.22
C LEU A 227 17.05 -26.00 2.11
N SER A 228 17.04 -25.54 0.85
CA SER A 228 16.20 -26.15 -0.19
C SER A 228 16.97 -27.01 -1.20
N LYS A 229 16.63 -28.31 -1.27
CA LYS A 229 16.62 -29.12 -2.51
C LYS A 229 15.20 -29.08 -3.09
N SER A 230 15.06 -28.49 -4.27
CA SER A 230 13.95 -28.58 -5.25
C SER A 230 12.51 -28.74 -4.74
N GLU A 231 11.70 -27.68 -4.85
CA GLU A 231 10.24 -27.78 -4.96
C GLU A 231 9.85 -27.89 -6.46
N THR A 232 8.84 -28.71 -6.77
CA THR A 232 8.25 -28.80 -8.11
C THR A 232 7.25 -27.68 -8.34
N ASN A 233 7.28 -27.07 -9.54
CA ASN A 233 6.34 -26.03 -9.93
C ASN A 233 4.91 -26.60 -10.14
N GLU A 234 3.91 -25.97 -9.52
CA GLU A 234 2.48 -26.26 -9.75
C GLU A 234 2.00 -25.67 -11.09
N SER A 235 0.95 -26.26 -11.68
CA SER A 235 0.34 -25.78 -12.92
C SER A 235 -0.47 -24.48 -12.71
N SER A 236 -0.73 -23.72 -13.78
CA SER A 236 -1.43 -22.43 -13.70
C SER A 236 -2.93 -22.54 -13.35
N GLN A 237 -3.59 -23.63 -13.77
CA GLN A 237 -5.00 -23.87 -13.43
C GLN A 237 -5.17 -24.21 -11.94
N ASP A 238 -4.30 -25.06 -11.40
CA ASP A 238 -4.30 -25.42 -9.98
C ASP A 238 -4.08 -24.20 -9.09
N HIS A 239 -3.20 -23.28 -9.52
CA HIS A 239 -2.91 -22.06 -8.78
C HIS A 239 -4.10 -21.09 -8.70
N ASN A 240 -4.87 -20.93 -9.77
CA ASN A 240 -6.06 -20.06 -9.76
C ASN A 240 -7.16 -20.61 -8.85
N GLU A 241 -7.37 -21.93 -8.85
CA GLU A 241 -8.32 -22.57 -7.92
C GLU A 241 -7.86 -22.43 -6.46
N PHE A 242 -6.57 -22.58 -6.21
CA PHE A 242 -5.98 -22.34 -4.90
C PHE A 242 -6.23 -20.91 -4.39
N ILE A 243 -6.01 -19.89 -5.24
CA ILE A 243 -6.30 -18.49 -4.90
C ILE A 243 -7.79 -18.28 -4.59
N ARG A 244 -8.70 -18.87 -5.39
CA ARG A 244 -10.15 -18.77 -5.15
C ARG A 244 -10.53 -19.30 -3.77
N LYS A 245 -10.02 -20.48 -3.42
CA LYS A 245 -10.27 -21.12 -2.11
C LYS A 245 -9.77 -20.23 -0.97
N ILE A 246 -8.58 -19.64 -1.08
CA ILE A 246 -8.03 -18.76 -0.04
C ILE A 246 -8.86 -17.49 0.10
N ARG A 247 -9.24 -16.85 -1.01
CA ARG A 247 -10.08 -15.64 -0.97
C ARG A 247 -11.43 -15.93 -0.32
N GLN A 248 -12.07 -17.05 -0.66
CA GLN A 248 -13.31 -17.47 -0.03
C GLN A 248 -13.14 -17.70 1.48
N GLN A 249 -12.08 -18.41 1.90
CA GLN A 249 -11.76 -18.59 3.31
C GLN A 249 -11.53 -17.26 4.03
N ALA A 250 -10.84 -16.32 3.40
CA ALA A 250 -10.60 -15.00 3.96
C ALA A 250 -11.91 -14.22 4.15
N LEU A 251 -12.80 -14.24 3.15
CA LEU A 251 -14.11 -13.58 3.27
C LEU A 251 -14.90 -14.13 4.46
N ILE A 252 -14.95 -15.45 4.63
CA ILE A 252 -15.65 -16.10 5.74
C ILE A 252 -14.99 -15.77 7.09
N TYR A 253 -13.66 -15.92 7.17
CA TYR A 253 -12.91 -15.71 8.40
C TYR A 253 -13.06 -14.28 8.93
N PHE A 254 -12.96 -13.29 8.04
CA PHE A 254 -13.06 -11.87 8.39
C PHE A 254 -14.49 -11.31 8.33
N LYS A 255 -15.49 -12.13 8.00
CA LYS A 255 -16.90 -11.74 7.86
C LYS A 255 -17.10 -10.61 6.85
N LYS A 256 -16.56 -10.80 5.65
CA LYS A 256 -16.49 -9.79 4.57
C LYS A 256 -17.29 -10.19 3.32
N GLU A 257 -18.13 -11.22 3.40
CA GLU A 257 -18.96 -11.66 2.29
C GLU A 257 -19.90 -10.53 1.80
N GLU A 258 -20.57 -9.83 2.72
CA GLU A 258 -21.48 -8.75 2.35
C GLU A 258 -20.73 -7.57 1.73
N ASP A 259 -19.64 -7.13 2.35
CA ASP A 259 -18.77 -6.07 1.80
C ASP A 259 -18.24 -6.44 0.40
N TYR A 260 -17.92 -7.72 0.19
CA TYR A 260 -17.50 -8.24 -1.12
C TYR A 260 -18.63 -8.16 -2.16
N HIS A 261 -19.84 -8.57 -1.80
CA HIS A 261 -21.02 -8.47 -2.66
C HIS A 261 -21.35 -7.01 -3.00
N GLN A 262 -21.33 -6.11 -2.03
CA GLN A 262 -21.50 -4.67 -2.26
C GLN A 262 -20.42 -4.13 -3.21
N GLY A 263 -19.16 -4.54 -3.01
CA GLY A 263 -18.06 -4.20 -3.90
C GLY A 263 -18.22 -4.72 -5.33
N LEU A 264 -18.88 -5.86 -5.53
CA LEU A 264 -19.25 -6.38 -6.86
C LEU A 264 -20.38 -5.56 -7.50
N CYS A 265 -21.42 -5.20 -6.74
CA CYS A 265 -22.52 -4.36 -7.25
C CYS A 265 -22.03 -2.98 -7.72
N GLN A 266 -21.27 -2.27 -6.87
CA GLN A 266 -20.67 -0.97 -7.21
C GLN A 266 -19.78 -1.02 -8.46
N ARG A 267 -19.19 -2.18 -8.72
CA ARG A 267 -18.32 -2.40 -9.87
C ARG A 267 -19.09 -2.65 -11.15
N GLU A 268 -20.14 -3.46 -11.04
CA GLU A 268 -21.03 -3.72 -12.16
C GLU A 268 -21.67 -2.40 -12.62
N GLU A 269 -22.12 -1.57 -11.68
CA GLU A 269 -22.60 -0.21 -11.95
C GLU A 269 -21.54 0.65 -12.67
N LYS A 270 -20.31 0.72 -12.13
CA LYS A 270 -19.21 1.47 -12.77
C LYS A 270 -18.86 0.94 -14.17
N ARG A 271 -18.95 -0.36 -14.39
CA ARG A 271 -18.72 -0.97 -15.71
C ARG A 271 -19.80 -0.52 -16.69
N GLN A 272 -21.07 -0.64 -16.30
CA GLN A 272 -22.21 -0.22 -17.12
C GLN A 272 -22.14 1.27 -17.47
N LEU A 273 -21.80 2.13 -16.50
CA LEU A 273 -21.57 3.56 -16.73
C LEU A 273 -20.46 3.80 -17.76
N LYS A 274 -19.32 3.12 -17.62
CA LYS A 274 -18.18 3.27 -18.54
C LYS A 274 -18.48 2.75 -19.95
N ASP A 275 -19.27 1.69 -20.06
CA ASP A 275 -19.69 1.15 -21.35
C ASP A 275 -20.65 2.11 -22.08
N LYS A 276 -21.53 2.79 -21.33
CA LYS A 276 -22.41 3.84 -21.85
C LYS A 276 -21.64 5.14 -22.19
N TYR A 277 -20.69 5.54 -21.35
CA TYR A 277 -20.00 6.82 -21.44
C TYR A 277 -18.51 6.69 -21.12
N ASN A 278 -17.67 6.95 -22.13
CA ASN A 278 -16.22 6.97 -21.97
C ASN A 278 -15.54 7.90 -22.99
N GLY A 279 -14.29 8.25 -22.71
CA GLY A 279 -13.53 9.19 -23.52
C GLY A 279 -13.30 8.78 -24.98
N ARG A 280 -13.50 7.50 -25.36
CA ARG A 280 -13.37 7.08 -26.77
C ARG A 280 -14.36 7.80 -27.66
N TYR A 281 -15.52 8.20 -27.12
CA TYR A 281 -16.50 8.98 -27.86
C TYR A 281 -16.06 10.40 -28.16
N PHE A 282 -14.96 10.92 -27.59
CA PHE A 282 -14.49 12.29 -27.80
C PHE A 282 -13.10 12.35 -28.45
N CYS A 283 -12.49 11.20 -28.73
CA CYS A 283 -11.12 11.12 -29.29
C CYS A 283 -11.01 11.62 -30.74
N ASP A 284 -12.12 11.75 -31.44
CA ASP A 284 -12.26 12.22 -32.83
C ASP A 284 -12.45 13.73 -32.96
N ILE A 285 -12.46 14.45 -31.83
CA ILE A 285 -12.35 15.92 -31.82
C ILE A 285 -10.89 16.28 -32.10
N ASP A 286 -10.67 17.07 -33.14
CA ASP A 286 -9.33 17.39 -33.66
C ASP A 286 -8.68 18.58 -32.94
N ASP A 287 -8.55 18.48 -31.61
CA ASP A 287 -7.89 19.47 -30.75
C ASP A 287 -6.91 18.85 -29.74
N GLY A 288 -6.62 17.56 -29.93
CA GLY A 288 -5.55 16.83 -29.25
C GLY A 288 -6.02 16.01 -28.04
N LYS A 289 -5.33 14.88 -27.78
CA LYS A 289 -5.71 13.90 -26.75
C LYS A 289 -5.87 14.44 -25.32
N HIS A 290 -5.22 15.56 -25.01
CA HIS A 290 -5.31 16.21 -23.70
C HIS A 290 -6.67 16.89 -23.47
N MET A 291 -7.39 17.24 -24.54
CA MET A 291 -8.70 17.91 -24.50
C MET A 291 -9.86 16.95 -24.26
N VAL A 292 -9.69 15.64 -24.48
CA VAL A 292 -10.73 14.62 -24.26
C VAL A 292 -11.38 14.75 -22.88
N ARG A 293 -10.58 14.93 -21.81
CA ARG A 293 -11.10 15.07 -20.45
C ARG A 293 -11.83 16.39 -20.22
N VAL A 294 -11.43 17.44 -20.93
CA VAL A 294 -12.10 18.76 -20.90
C VAL A 294 -13.46 18.65 -21.59
N HIS A 295 -13.53 17.99 -22.74
CA HIS A 295 -14.80 17.74 -23.44
C HIS A 295 -15.76 16.90 -22.63
N MET A 296 -15.27 15.83 -22.01
CA MET A 296 -16.08 15.02 -21.11
C MET A 296 -16.71 15.88 -20.02
N LYS A 297 -15.91 16.66 -19.28
CA LYS A 297 -16.42 17.56 -18.24
C LYS A 297 -17.39 18.63 -18.75
N ASN A 298 -17.17 19.16 -19.95
CA ASN A 298 -18.06 20.16 -20.52
C ASN A 298 -19.38 19.55 -21.00
N PHE A 299 -19.34 18.31 -21.47
CA PHE A 299 -20.54 17.52 -21.79
C PHE A 299 -21.33 17.18 -20.51
N GLU A 300 -20.64 16.71 -19.46
CA GLU A 300 -21.22 16.38 -18.14
C GLU A 300 -22.08 17.53 -17.59
N LYS A 301 -21.55 18.76 -17.65
CA LYS A 301 -22.24 19.98 -17.18
C LYS A 301 -23.57 20.30 -17.88
N ARG A 302 -23.89 19.67 -19.01
CA ARG A 302 -25.17 19.88 -19.71
C ARG A 302 -26.33 19.17 -19.03
N PHE A 303 -26.05 18.12 -18.27
CA PHE A 303 -27.08 17.21 -17.74
C PHE A 303 -27.09 17.15 -16.20
N GLY A 304 -26.19 17.86 -15.52
CA GLY A 304 -26.16 17.95 -14.07
C GLY A 304 -25.26 19.08 -13.56
N LYS A 305 -25.59 19.61 -12.38
CA LYS A 305 -24.75 20.52 -11.60
C LYS A 305 -23.77 19.76 -10.70
N THR A 306 -24.08 18.50 -10.38
CA THR A 306 -23.21 17.60 -9.61
C THR A 306 -22.89 16.34 -10.41
N ASP A 307 -21.81 15.65 -10.01
CA ASP A 307 -21.42 14.36 -10.59
C ASP A 307 -22.52 13.31 -10.38
N GLU A 308 -23.28 13.39 -9.27
CA GLU A 308 -24.39 12.47 -8.99
C GLU A 308 -25.57 12.67 -9.94
N GLU A 309 -25.95 13.92 -10.24
CA GLU A 309 -27.01 14.22 -11.19
C GLU A 309 -26.66 13.72 -12.60
N PHE A 310 -25.41 13.91 -13.02
CA PHE A 310 -24.94 13.37 -14.31
C PHE A 310 -24.90 11.84 -14.33
N HIS A 311 -24.42 11.20 -13.25
CA HIS A 311 -24.43 9.74 -13.16
C HIS A 311 -25.85 9.19 -13.25
N GLN A 312 -26.81 9.81 -12.56
CA GLN A 312 -28.21 9.41 -12.61
C GLN A 312 -28.76 9.51 -14.04
N TRP A 313 -28.46 10.61 -14.75
CA TRP A 313 -28.84 10.75 -16.15
C TRP A 313 -28.27 9.64 -17.05
N ILE A 314 -27.00 9.25 -16.89
CA ILE A 314 -26.40 8.13 -17.65
C ILE A 314 -27.07 6.80 -17.33
N VAL A 315 -27.47 6.57 -16.07
CA VAL A 315 -28.17 5.34 -15.67
C VAL A 315 -29.54 5.28 -16.35
N ASP A 316 -30.30 6.36 -16.28
CA ASP A 316 -31.69 6.43 -16.75
C ASP A 316 -31.82 6.54 -18.28
N THR A 317 -30.75 6.97 -18.96
CA THR A 317 -30.74 7.16 -20.42
C THR A 317 -30.18 5.93 -21.14
N ASP A 318 -30.82 5.53 -22.24
CA ASP A 318 -30.33 4.44 -23.08
C ASP A 318 -29.05 4.83 -23.85
N HIS A 319 -28.31 3.83 -24.33
CA HIS A 319 -26.99 4.04 -24.93
C HIS A 319 -27.04 4.87 -26.22
N ASP A 320 -28.10 4.74 -27.01
CA ASP A 320 -28.19 5.40 -28.31
C ASP A 320 -28.54 6.88 -28.14
N THR A 321 -29.40 7.21 -27.18
CA THR A 321 -29.68 8.59 -26.79
C THR A 321 -28.41 9.29 -26.29
N ILE A 322 -27.58 8.64 -25.45
CA ILE A 322 -26.31 9.21 -24.98
C ILE A 322 -25.36 9.50 -26.15
N LYS A 323 -25.21 8.56 -27.09
CA LYS A 323 -24.37 8.78 -28.29
C LYS A 323 -24.87 9.95 -29.12
N LEU A 324 -26.19 10.07 -29.30
CA LEU A 324 -26.80 11.15 -30.06
C LEU A 324 -26.54 12.52 -29.43
N GLU A 325 -26.61 12.64 -28.10
CA GLU A 325 -26.25 13.86 -27.39
C GLU A 325 -24.76 14.20 -27.50
N ILE A 326 -23.87 13.20 -27.48
CA ILE A 326 -22.44 13.41 -27.69
C ILE A 326 -22.17 13.93 -29.12
N GLU A 327 -22.85 13.39 -30.13
CA GLU A 327 -22.70 13.88 -31.52
C GLU A 327 -23.21 15.32 -31.67
N LYS A 328 -24.30 15.70 -31.00
CA LYS A 328 -24.75 17.11 -30.93
C LYS A 328 -23.67 18.00 -30.32
N TYR A 329 -23.12 17.61 -29.18
CA TYR A 329 -22.02 18.31 -28.52
C TYR A 329 -20.82 18.54 -29.44
N LYS A 330 -20.38 17.50 -30.16
CA LYS A 330 -19.26 17.60 -31.12
C LYS A 330 -19.56 18.56 -32.25
N ASN A 331 -20.77 18.50 -32.81
CA ASN A 331 -21.16 19.37 -33.91
C ASN A 331 -21.12 20.83 -33.48
N GLU A 332 -21.59 21.17 -32.29
CA GLU A 332 -21.53 22.53 -31.75
C GLU A 332 -20.09 23.06 -31.62
N ILE A 333 -19.15 22.22 -31.19
CA ILE A 333 -17.72 22.62 -31.11
C ILE A 333 -17.15 22.89 -32.49
N LYS A 334 -17.41 22.01 -33.47
CA LYS A 334 -16.91 22.19 -34.85
C LYS A 334 -17.40 23.51 -35.46
N HIS A 335 -18.65 23.90 -35.20
CA HIS A 335 -19.21 25.17 -35.67
C HIS A 335 -18.58 26.38 -34.94
N SER A 336 -18.26 26.23 -33.65
CA SER A 336 -17.63 27.28 -32.84
C SER A 336 -16.15 27.52 -33.18
N GLN A 337 -15.46 26.54 -33.76
CA GLN A 337 -14.06 26.66 -34.22
C GLN A 337 -13.93 27.17 -35.66
N SER A 338 -15.02 27.13 -36.44
CA SER A 338 -15.07 27.59 -37.83
C SER A 338 -15.58 29.03 -37.99
N SER A 339 -15.93 29.68 -36.87
CA SER A 339 -16.37 31.07 -36.76
C SER A 339 -15.28 31.88 -36.07
#